data_AF-A0A7C1ST75-F1
#
_entry.id   AF-A0A7C1ST75-F1
#
_cell.length_a   1.000
_cell.length_b   1.000
_cell.length_c   1.000
_cell.angle_alpha   90.00
_cell.angle_beta   90.00
_cell.angle_gamma   90.00
#
_symmetry.space_group_name_H-M   'P 1'
#
loop_
_entity.id
_entity.type
_entity.pdbx_description
1 polymer ?
#
loop_
_entity_poly.entity_id
_entity_poly.type
_entity_poly.pdbx_seq_one_letter_code
_entity_poly.pdbx_strand_id
1 'polypeptide(L)'
;MGAGVIFLGITPTIVRQLVVKPNQLEKELPYIKNNILFTRRAFNLNAITKKAFPVQASLTADDFGSGSDITKHIRLWDRRPLKSTFSQLQAFRLYYDFNSVNTDRYHFNNTYRQVMISAREIKDTNFPPSAQTWVNLKLQYTHGYGVVMAPVDRIGQEGLPEFIIKDIPPKISVPVAIDRPEIYYGEETSSYVIGNTKIPEFDYPKGNDNVTTHYKGSGGIQIKNGWRKFLFSLRFLSTDILFTNYLTSNSRIMIYRSIQQRVPTIAPFLSYDQNPYIVISGGRLYWIVDAYTKTDKFPYSNIYKDGFNYIRNSVKITIDAYNGDVNFYIVDKKDPLIETYRKIFPSLFKDFSDMPEDLKLHMRYPKYIFTVQADMYSVYHMTDPQVFYNKEDEWAIPHEIYGEEETVMNPYYVIAKFPGVKERNEYILMLPFTPLNKNNMVSWVAAMCDPENYGNMVEYQFPKEKLIFGPMQIESRIDQNTEISQLLTLWGQKGSTVIRGNLLVYPIKNSILYVEPIYLRAEKSELPELKRVVVAYQNKIGVGPNLNDALDEIFGGTHAQTQAPPAVKAAQPLKTPDIQELINQAVIDFNTAQEKLRAGDFAGYGEYNKRLRKILMDLQESIE
;
A
#
# COMPACT_ATOMS: atom_id res chain seq x y z
N MET A 1 -20.75 60.81 -9.76
CA MET A 1 -20.68 59.53 -10.50
C MET A 1 -19.60 59.49 -11.61
N GLY A 2 -19.09 60.62 -12.13
CA GLY A 2 -18.10 60.61 -13.23
C GLY A 2 -16.66 60.25 -12.86
N ALA A 3 -16.12 60.75 -11.73
CA ALA A 3 -14.72 60.52 -11.38
C ALA A 3 -14.43 59.05 -10.96
N GLY A 4 -15.37 58.41 -10.25
CA GLY A 4 -15.24 57.01 -9.84
C GLY A 4 -15.28 56.02 -11.00
N VAL A 5 -16.12 56.27 -12.02
CA VAL A 5 -16.22 55.42 -13.22
C VAL A 5 -14.96 55.54 -14.10
N ILE A 6 -14.39 56.75 -14.19
CA ILE A 6 -13.16 56.98 -14.94
C ILE A 6 -11.95 56.36 -14.23
N PHE A 7 -11.81 56.56 -12.90
CA PHE A 7 -10.67 56.03 -12.12
C PHE A 7 -10.72 54.52 -11.82
N LEU A 8 -11.92 53.93 -11.65
CA LEU A 8 -12.07 52.50 -11.32
C LEU A 8 -12.40 51.61 -12.54
N GLY A 9 -12.87 52.17 -13.65
CA GLY A 9 -13.31 51.37 -14.81
C GLY A 9 -12.47 51.57 -16.09
N ILE A 10 -12.15 52.82 -16.43
CA ILE A 10 -11.52 53.15 -17.72
C ILE A 10 -9.99 53.15 -17.61
N THR A 11 -9.41 53.73 -16.56
CA THR A 11 -7.96 53.72 -16.32
C THR A 11 -7.35 52.33 -16.16
N PRO A 12 -7.93 51.36 -15.43
CA PRO A 12 -7.34 50.03 -15.32
C PRO A 12 -7.33 49.29 -16.66
N THR A 13 -8.38 49.47 -17.48
CA THR A 13 -8.53 48.79 -18.78
C THR A 13 -7.55 49.35 -19.81
N ILE A 14 -7.37 50.68 -19.85
CA ILE A 14 -6.40 51.36 -20.73
C ILE A 14 -4.97 51.07 -20.28
N VAL A 15 -4.67 51.15 -18.98
CA VAL A 15 -3.35 50.78 -18.44
C VAL A 15 -3.05 49.29 -18.71
N ARG A 16 -4.04 48.40 -18.57
CA ARG A 16 -3.88 46.97 -18.89
C ARG A 16 -3.62 46.74 -20.38
N GLN A 17 -4.28 47.47 -21.29
CA GLN A 17 -4.12 47.28 -22.74
C GLN A 17 -2.88 47.98 -23.35
N LEU A 18 -2.49 49.16 -22.85
CA LEU A 18 -1.41 49.97 -23.44
C LEU A 18 -0.08 49.92 -22.66
N VAL A 19 -0.10 49.58 -21.37
CA VAL A 19 1.12 49.56 -20.52
C VAL A 19 1.47 48.15 -20.06
N VAL A 20 0.47 47.36 -19.63
CA VAL A 20 0.71 45.99 -19.14
C VAL A 20 0.82 45.02 -20.30
N LYS A 21 -0.18 44.84 -21.17
CA LYS A 21 -0.11 43.86 -22.27
C LYS A 21 1.16 43.95 -23.15
N PRO A 22 1.69 45.14 -23.50
CA PRO A 22 2.93 45.25 -24.29
C PRO A 22 4.21 44.90 -23.52
N ASN A 23 4.24 45.18 -22.20
CA ASN A 23 5.38 44.93 -21.29
C ASN A 23 5.00 43.96 -20.17
N GLN A 24 4.18 42.95 -20.49
CA GLN A 24 3.44 42.17 -19.50
C GLN A 24 4.39 41.40 -18.60
N LEU A 25 5.43 40.81 -19.19
CA LEU A 25 6.48 40.13 -18.45
C LEU A 25 7.14 41.09 -17.45
N GLU A 26 7.65 42.25 -17.88
CA GLU A 26 8.36 43.19 -16.99
C GLU A 26 7.50 43.69 -15.82
N LYS A 27 6.22 43.97 -16.06
CA LYS A 27 5.30 44.45 -15.01
C LYS A 27 4.77 43.34 -14.09
N GLU A 28 4.65 42.11 -14.58
CA GLU A 28 4.15 40.98 -13.79
C GLU A 28 5.27 40.24 -13.05
N LEU A 29 6.52 40.37 -13.49
CA LEU A 29 7.71 39.71 -12.90
C LEU A 29 7.77 39.79 -11.35
N PRO A 30 7.58 40.95 -10.69
CA PRO A 30 7.60 41.02 -9.22
C PRO A 30 6.48 40.19 -8.56
N TYR A 31 5.29 40.17 -9.17
CA TYR A 31 4.14 39.42 -8.67
C TYR A 31 4.31 37.92 -8.90
N ILE A 32 4.83 37.53 -10.06
CA ILE A 32 5.18 36.13 -10.39
C ILE A 32 6.24 35.63 -9.41
N LYS A 33 7.30 36.42 -9.16
CA LYS A 33 8.35 36.07 -8.19
C LYS A 33 7.80 35.88 -6.78
N ASN A 34 6.92 36.78 -6.32
CA ASN A 34 6.24 36.63 -5.04
C ASN A 34 5.34 35.40 -5.04
N ASN A 35 4.56 35.18 -6.08
CA ASN A 35 3.68 34.02 -6.19
C ASN A 35 4.48 32.71 -6.12
N ILE A 36 5.58 32.58 -6.86
CA ILE A 36 6.48 31.42 -6.81
C ILE A 36 7.01 31.23 -5.38
N LEU A 37 7.59 32.28 -4.79
CA LEU A 37 8.21 32.20 -3.46
C LEU A 37 7.19 31.83 -2.37
N PHE A 38 6.05 32.53 -2.32
CA PHE A 38 5.06 32.36 -1.27
C PHE A 38 4.25 31.08 -1.46
N THR A 39 3.96 30.64 -2.69
CA THR A 39 3.34 29.34 -2.93
C THR A 39 4.27 28.21 -2.51
N ARG A 40 5.55 28.26 -2.92
CA ARG A 40 6.54 27.26 -2.49
C ARG A 40 6.66 27.22 -0.97
N ARG A 41 6.66 28.37 -0.29
CA ARG A 41 6.63 28.42 1.17
C ARG A 41 5.33 27.86 1.74
N ALA A 42 4.17 28.22 1.21
CA ALA A 42 2.87 27.86 1.78
C ALA A 42 2.56 26.35 1.69
N PHE A 43 3.13 25.66 0.72
CA PHE A 43 3.01 24.20 0.55
C PHE A 43 4.28 23.43 0.94
N ASN A 44 5.27 24.10 1.56
CA ASN A 44 6.55 23.53 1.97
C ASN A 44 7.39 22.90 0.83
N LEU A 45 7.24 23.41 -0.39
CA LEU A 45 7.95 22.94 -1.59
C LEU A 45 9.41 23.43 -1.63
N ASN A 46 9.73 24.47 -0.86
CA ASN A 46 11.09 24.99 -0.72
C ASN A 46 12.00 24.05 0.10
N ALA A 47 11.44 23.07 0.81
CA ALA A 47 12.20 22.05 1.53
C ALA A 47 12.61 20.86 0.64
N ILE A 48 12.09 20.77 -0.59
CA ILE A 48 12.42 19.68 -1.52
C ILE A 48 13.83 19.91 -2.06
N THR A 49 14.73 18.97 -1.76
CA THR A 49 16.12 19.01 -2.21
C THR A 49 16.28 18.31 -3.55
N LYS A 50 16.99 18.93 -4.51
CA LYS A 50 17.18 18.36 -5.84
C LYS A 50 18.47 17.54 -5.89
N LYS A 51 18.41 16.33 -6.44
CA LYS A 51 19.57 15.45 -6.67
C LYS A 51 19.52 14.89 -8.08
N ALA A 52 20.68 14.77 -8.73
CA ALA A 52 20.76 14.04 -9.99
C ALA A 52 20.67 12.53 -9.73
N PHE A 53 19.92 11.81 -10.57
CA PHE A 53 19.87 10.36 -10.59
C PHE A 53 20.41 9.86 -11.93
N PRO A 54 21.70 9.48 -12.01
CA PRO A 54 22.28 9.00 -13.25
C PRO A 54 21.75 7.58 -13.52
N VAL A 55 20.75 7.47 -14.41
CA VAL A 55 20.11 6.20 -14.76
C VAL A 55 21.06 5.31 -15.58
N GLN A 56 21.52 4.23 -14.97
CA GLN A 56 22.41 3.22 -15.53
C GLN A 56 21.70 1.87 -15.71
N ALA A 57 22.24 1.07 -16.62
CA ALA A 57 21.77 -0.26 -16.96
C ALA A 57 22.46 -1.35 -16.11
N SER A 58 22.53 -1.16 -14.79
CA SER A 58 23.47 -1.90 -13.93
C SER A 58 22.89 -3.12 -13.23
N LEU A 59 21.59 -3.39 -13.32
CA LEU A 59 20.99 -4.55 -12.65
C LEU A 59 21.38 -5.85 -13.34
N THR A 60 21.76 -6.84 -12.54
CA THR A 60 22.11 -8.20 -12.96
C THR A 60 21.35 -9.25 -12.13
N ALA A 61 21.43 -10.52 -12.52
CA ALA A 61 20.80 -11.61 -11.77
C ALA A 61 21.30 -11.68 -10.31
N ASP A 62 22.58 -11.37 -10.06
CA ASP A 62 23.17 -11.37 -8.72
C ASP A 62 22.48 -10.39 -7.75
N ASP A 63 21.87 -9.32 -8.28
CA ASP A 63 21.13 -8.35 -7.47
C ASP A 63 19.82 -8.89 -6.90
N PHE A 64 19.31 -9.98 -7.47
CA PHE A 64 18.05 -10.60 -7.08
C PHE A 64 18.23 -12.03 -6.56
N GLY A 65 19.47 -12.50 -6.43
CA GLY A 65 19.78 -13.82 -5.89
C GLY A 65 19.35 -14.00 -4.42
N SER A 66 19.48 -15.22 -3.91
CA SER A 66 18.99 -15.65 -2.59
C SER A 66 19.52 -14.84 -1.39
N GLY A 67 20.65 -14.13 -1.54
CA GLY A 67 21.22 -13.25 -0.53
C GLY A 67 20.71 -11.80 -0.56
N SER A 68 19.89 -11.43 -1.55
CA SER A 68 19.41 -10.06 -1.72
C SER A 68 18.18 -9.76 -0.85
N ASP A 69 18.16 -8.57 -0.26
CA ASP A 69 16.99 -8.03 0.43
C ASP A 69 16.06 -7.25 -0.50
N ILE A 70 16.44 -7.03 -1.77
CA ILE A 70 15.68 -6.21 -2.71
C ILE A 70 14.30 -6.81 -2.99
N THR A 71 14.23 -8.12 -3.28
CA THR A 71 12.97 -8.81 -3.62
C THR A 71 11.98 -8.81 -2.46
N LYS A 72 12.47 -8.84 -1.21
CA LYS A 72 11.65 -8.78 0.02
C LYS A 72 10.90 -7.46 0.22
N HIS A 73 11.25 -6.44 -0.57
CA HIS A 73 10.67 -5.11 -0.50
C HIS A 73 9.82 -4.75 -1.72
N ILE A 74 9.78 -5.62 -2.73
CA ILE A 74 8.93 -5.44 -3.90
C ILE A 74 7.52 -5.91 -3.52
N ARG A 75 6.60 -4.94 -3.47
CA ARG A 75 5.19 -5.19 -3.15
C ARG A 75 4.47 -5.81 -4.34
N LEU A 76 3.88 -6.98 -4.09
CA LEU A 76 3.03 -7.73 -5.01
C LEU A 76 1.54 -7.61 -4.68
N TRP A 77 1.20 -7.14 -3.47
CA TRP A 77 -0.18 -6.98 -3.03
C TRP A 77 -0.67 -5.54 -3.14
N ASP A 78 -1.88 -5.38 -3.67
CA ASP A 78 -2.59 -4.11 -3.68
C ASP A 78 -3.73 -4.05 -2.68
N ARG A 79 -3.97 -2.84 -2.16
CA ARG A 79 -4.94 -2.58 -1.09
C ARG A 79 -6.34 -3.10 -1.42
N ARG A 80 -6.82 -2.90 -2.65
CA ARG A 80 -8.19 -3.23 -3.07
C ARG A 80 -8.41 -4.76 -3.16
N PRO A 81 -7.65 -5.53 -3.96
CA PRO A 81 -7.82 -6.98 -4.01
C PRO A 81 -7.51 -7.64 -2.67
N LEU A 82 -6.45 -7.20 -1.96
CA LEU A 82 -6.08 -7.77 -0.67
C LEU A 82 -7.16 -7.57 0.41
N LYS A 83 -7.86 -6.42 0.40
CA LYS A 83 -9.02 -6.18 1.27
C LYS A 83 -10.09 -7.26 1.06
N SER A 84 -10.43 -7.56 -0.19
CA SER A 84 -11.41 -8.59 -0.55
C SER A 84 -10.98 -9.96 -0.01
N THR A 85 -9.70 -10.30 -0.22
CA THR A 85 -9.12 -11.54 0.30
C THR A 85 -9.17 -11.63 1.82
N PHE A 86 -8.90 -10.53 2.55
CA PHE A 86 -9.00 -10.51 4.00
C PHE A 86 -10.45 -10.73 4.46
N SER A 87 -11.42 -10.04 3.87
CA SER A 87 -12.84 -10.22 4.21
C SER A 87 -13.32 -11.64 3.94
N GLN A 88 -12.89 -12.28 2.85
CA GLN A 88 -13.29 -13.65 2.53
C GLN A 88 -12.60 -14.71 3.40
N LEU A 89 -11.29 -14.59 3.63
CA LEU A 89 -10.51 -15.64 4.31
C LEU A 89 -10.41 -15.46 5.82
N GLN A 90 -10.59 -14.25 6.35
CA GLN A 90 -10.23 -13.92 7.73
C GLN A 90 -11.33 -13.23 8.54
N ALA A 91 -12.51 -13.01 7.98
CA ALA A 91 -13.66 -12.51 8.73
C ALA A 91 -14.26 -13.57 9.67
N PHE A 92 -14.34 -14.85 9.24
CA PHE A 92 -14.92 -16.00 9.95
C PHE A 92 -16.40 -15.90 10.36
N ARG A 93 -16.97 -14.69 10.42
CA ARG A 93 -18.36 -14.39 10.81
C ARG A 93 -18.85 -13.20 9.98
N LEU A 94 -20.15 -13.20 9.69
CA LEU A 94 -20.78 -12.20 8.81
C LEU A 94 -20.63 -10.76 9.32
N TYR A 95 -20.64 -10.55 10.63
CA TYR A 95 -20.55 -9.22 11.24
C TYR A 95 -19.14 -8.64 11.30
N TYR A 96 -18.09 -9.44 11.04
CA TYR A 96 -16.74 -8.93 10.94
C TYR A 96 -16.46 -8.46 9.52
N ASP A 97 -15.81 -7.31 9.41
CA ASP A 97 -15.38 -6.76 8.14
C ASP A 97 -14.02 -6.07 8.31
N PHE A 98 -13.35 -5.83 7.20
CA PHE A 98 -12.10 -5.08 7.12
C PHE A 98 -12.38 -3.82 6.34
N ASN A 99 -12.26 -2.64 6.95
CA ASN A 99 -12.57 -1.39 6.25
C ASN A 99 -11.46 -0.96 5.29
N SER A 100 -10.21 -1.04 5.74
CA SER A 100 -9.05 -0.57 5.00
C SER A 100 -7.83 -1.49 5.20
N VAL A 101 -6.98 -1.60 4.17
CA VAL A 101 -5.68 -2.26 4.28
C VAL A 101 -4.59 -1.20 4.13
N ASN A 102 -3.67 -1.16 5.09
CA ASN A 102 -2.62 -0.17 5.15
C ASN A 102 -1.25 -0.83 4.96
N THR A 103 -0.37 -0.16 4.23
CA THR A 103 1.06 -0.51 4.18
C THR A 103 1.75 0.10 5.39
N ASP A 104 2.60 -0.68 6.02
CA ASP A 104 3.50 -0.27 7.11
C ASP A 104 4.77 -1.14 7.05
N ARG A 105 5.66 -0.98 8.02
CA ARG A 105 6.91 -1.75 8.13
C ARG A 105 7.26 -2.04 9.58
N TYR A 106 7.85 -3.21 9.78
CA TYR A 106 8.20 -3.75 11.09
C TYR A 106 9.62 -4.33 11.04
N HIS A 107 10.25 -4.42 12.21
CA HIS A 107 11.49 -5.16 12.38
C HIS A 107 11.17 -6.53 12.99
N PHE A 108 11.28 -7.60 12.21
CA PHE A 108 11.12 -8.97 12.69
C PHE A 108 12.49 -9.64 12.79
N ASN A 109 12.95 -9.99 13.99
CA ASN A 109 14.29 -10.57 14.21
C ASN A 109 15.40 -9.74 13.51
N ASN A 110 15.37 -8.42 13.69
CA ASN A 110 16.29 -7.46 13.05
C ASN A 110 16.20 -7.38 11.51
N THR A 111 15.21 -8.04 10.89
CA THR A 111 14.90 -7.91 9.46
C THR A 111 13.85 -6.82 9.29
N TYR A 112 14.22 -5.73 8.63
CA TYR A 112 13.28 -4.70 8.24
C TYR A 112 12.38 -5.24 7.13
N ARG A 113 11.05 -5.19 7.30
CA ARG A 113 10.11 -5.76 6.33
C ARG A 113 8.86 -4.90 6.19
N GLN A 114 8.45 -4.71 4.94
CA GLN A 114 7.18 -4.07 4.61
C GLN A 114 6.04 -5.09 4.73
N VAL A 115 4.92 -4.67 5.30
CA VAL A 115 3.73 -5.49 5.50
C VAL A 115 2.47 -4.73 5.12
N MET A 116 1.40 -5.47 4.88
CA MET A 116 0.05 -4.93 4.78
C MET A 116 -0.79 -5.45 5.94
N ILE A 117 -1.39 -4.52 6.67
CA ILE A 117 -2.15 -4.77 7.90
C ILE A 117 -3.56 -4.20 7.78
N SER A 118 -4.53 -4.87 8.40
CA SER A 118 -5.91 -4.41 8.48
C SER A 118 -6.54 -4.79 9.82
N ALA A 119 -7.39 -3.92 10.35
CA ALA A 119 -8.16 -4.16 11.57
C ALA A 119 -9.44 -4.93 11.26
N ARG A 120 -9.72 -5.97 12.07
CA ARG A 120 -10.98 -6.71 12.00
C ARG A 120 -12.02 -6.02 12.89
N GLU A 121 -12.97 -5.34 12.28
CA GLU A 121 -13.99 -4.56 12.98
C GLU A 121 -15.38 -5.16 12.85
N ILE A 122 -16.29 -4.80 13.76
CA ILE A 122 -17.70 -5.17 13.65
C ILE A 122 -18.45 -4.10 12.87
N LYS A 123 -19.28 -4.54 11.93
CA LYS A 123 -20.16 -3.68 11.14
C LYS A 123 -21.62 -3.99 11.42
N ASP A 124 -22.32 -3.04 12.04
CA ASP A 124 -23.72 -3.18 12.48
C ASP A 124 -24.67 -3.59 11.33
N THR A 125 -24.42 -3.13 10.10
CA THR A 125 -25.27 -3.42 8.93
C THR A 125 -25.19 -4.87 8.46
N ASN A 126 -24.15 -5.62 8.87
CA ASN A 126 -23.95 -7.00 8.44
C ASN A 126 -24.72 -8.00 9.31
N PHE A 127 -25.33 -7.56 10.42
CA PHE A 127 -26.22 -8.40 11.20
C PHE A 127 -27.54 -8.63 10.46
N PRO A 128 -28.08 -9.87 10.46
CA PRO A 128 -29.44 -10.12 9.98
C PRO A 128 -30.47 -9.21 10.68
N PRO A 129 -31.54 -8.76 10.01
CA PRO A 129 -32.53 -7.86 10.61
C PRO A 129 -33.13 -8.39 11.92
N SER A 130 -33.33 -9.70 12.04
CA SER A 130 -33.82 -10.34 13.27
C SER A 130 -32.83 -10.29 14.44
N ALA A 131 -31.53 -10.15 14.16
CA ALA A 131 -30.46 -10.07 15.15
C ALA A 131 -30.05 -8.63 15.50
N GLN A 132 -30.58 -7.62 14.81
CA GLN A 132 -30.33 -6.20 15.07
C GLN A 132 -31.13 -5.66 16.28
N THR A 133 -31.08 -6.38 17.39
CA THR A 133 -31.72 -5.95 18.65
C THR A 133 -30.83 -4.98 19.41
N TRP A 134 -31.43 -4.14 20.26
CA TRP A 134 -30.67 -3.22 21.12
C TRP A 134 -29.65 -3.96 22.01
N VAL A 135 -30.03 -5.11 22.57
CA VAL A 135 -29.12 -5.93 23.39
C VAL A 135 -27.92 -6.40 22.56
N ASN A 136 -28.14 -6.94 21.37
CA ASN A 136 -27.06 -7.44 20.52
C ASN A 136 -26.11 -6.30 20.10
N LEU A 137 -26.66 -5.22 19.54
CA LEU A 137 -25.88 -4.14 18.96
C LEU A 137 -25.24 -3.21 19.99
N LYS A 138 -25.75 -3.15 21.23
CA LYS A 138 -25.29 -2.19 22.24
C LYS A 138 -24.62 -2.82 23.45
N LEU A 139 -24.93 -4.08 23.76
CA LEU A 139 -24.41 -4.76 24.96
C LEU A 139 -23.56 -6.00 24.68
N GLN A 140 -23.82 -6.72 23.58
CA GLN A 140 -23.16 -8.00 23.31
C GLN A 140 -22.04 -7.88 22.27
N TYR A 141 -22.34 -7.36 21.07
CA TYR A 141 -21.36 -7.19 19.99
C TYR A 141 -20.75 -5.79 20.03
N THR A 142 -19.88 -5.58 21.00
CA THR A 142 -19.40 -4.22 21.33
C THR A 142 -18.10 -3.83 20.63
N HIS A 143 -17.30 -4.78 20.16
CA HIS A 143 -15.93 -4.51 19.68
C HIS A 143 -15.50 -5.43 18.53
N GLY A 144 -14.62 -4.92 17.66
CA GLY A 144 -13.83 -5.72 16.72
C GLY A 144 -12.76 -6.56 17.42
N TYR A 145 -12.07 -7.44 16.70
CA TYR A 145 -11.11 -8.35 17.32
C TYR A 145 -9.88 -8.65 16.46
N GLY A 146 -8.76 -8.03 16.82
CA GLY A 146 -7.43 -8.27 16.26
C GLY A 146 -7.20 -7.63 14.89
N VAL A 147 -6.05 -7.97 14.32
CA VAL A 147 -5.61 -7.51 13.00
C VAL A 147 -5.19 -8.70 12.15
N VAL A 148 -5.23 -8.53 10.84
CA VAL A 148 -4.68 -9.47 9.86
C VAL A 148 -3.48 -8.81 9.20
N MET A 149 -2.41 -9.57 9.02
CA MET A 149 -1.15 -9.05 8.47
C MET A 149 -0.54 -10.02 7.47
N ALA A 150 -0.16 -9.50 6.30
CA ALA A 150 0.53 -10.23 5.24
C ALA A 150 1.83 -9.49 4.84
N PRO A 151 2.95 -10.19 4.61
CA PRO A 151 4.13 -9.62 3.94
C PRO A 151 3.77 -9.15 2.53
N VAL A 152 4.46 -8.12 2.04
CA VAL A 152 4.16 -7.54 0.72
C VAL A 152 4.63 -8.38 -0.47
N ASP A 153 5.62 -9.25 -0.25
CA ASP A 153 6.42 -9.95 -1.25
C ASP A 153 6.05 -11.44 -1.40
N ARG A 154 5.29 -12.00 -0.45
CA ARG A 154 5.04 -13.45 -0.38
C ARG A 154 3.70 -13.85 -0.97
N ILE A 155 3.75 -14.88 -1.82
CA ILE A 155 2.59 -15.55 -2.40
C ILE A 155 2.48 -16.95 -1.77
N GLY A 156 1.31 -17.24 -1.21
CA GLY A 156 0.93 -18.55 -0.69
C GLY A 156 0.37 -19.46 -1.79
N GLN A 157 -0.31 -20.52 -1.38
CA GLN A 157 -0.92 -21.46 -2.31
C GLN A 157 -2.00 -20.78 -3.16
N GLU A 158 -2.13 -21.24 -4.40
CA GLU A 158 -3.18 -20.81 -5.35
C GLU A 158 -3.19 -19.32 -5.74
N GLY A 159 -2.17 -18.54 -5.35
CA GLY A 159 -2.10 -17.10 -5.62
C GLY A 159 -2.69 -16.24 -4.49
N LEU A 160 -2.92 -16.82 -3.31
CA LEU A 160 -3.40 -16.13 -2.11
C LEU A 160 -2.24 -15.57 -1.28
N PRO A 161 -2.45 -14.56 -0.42
CA PRO A 161 -1.42 -14.04 0.47
C PRO A 161 -1.01 -15.05 1.54
N GLU A 162 0.28 -15.08 1.86
CA GLU A 162 0.76 -15.68 3.11
C GLU A 162 0.49 -14.74 4.28
N PHE A 163 -0.11 -15.24 5.36
CA PHE A 163 -0.38 -14.44 6.55
C PHE A 163 0.65 -14.69 7.66
N ILE A 164 1.12 -13.61 8.26
CA ILE A 164 1.96 -13.65 9.48
C ILE A 164 1.17 -13.35 10.76
N ILE A 165 0.00 -12.72 10.62
CA ILE A 165 -1.02 -12.63 11.67
C ILE A 165 -2.37 -13.01 11.04
N LYS A 166 -3.01 -14.05 11.58
CA LYS A 166 -4.29 -14.60 11.08
C LYS A 166 -5.14 -15.21 12.18
N ASP A 167 -6.34 -15.65 11.82
CA ASP A 167 -7.30 -16.37 12.65
C ASP A 167 -7.92 -15.52 13.78
N ILE A 168 -8.86 -16.15 14.50
CA ILE A 168 -9.46 -15.65 15.74
C ILE A 168 -9.46 -16.80 16.77
N PRO A 169 -8.78 -16.66 17.91
CA PRO A 169 -7.91 -15.54 18.29
C PRO A 169 -6.67 -15.44 17.39
N PRO A 170 -6.02 -14.26 17.29
CA PRO A 170 -4.86 -14.05 16.44
C PRO A 170 -3.73 -15.06 16.72
N LYS A 171 -3.33 -15.79 15.68
CA LYS A 171 -2.10 -16.59 15.63
C LYS A 171 -1.02 -15.76 14.95
N ILE A 172 0.12 -15.64 15.61
CA ILE A 172 1.23 -14.79 15.20
C ILE A 172 2.46 -15.67 14.94
N SER A 173 3.05 -15.57 13.75
CA SER A 173 4.26 -16.33 13.37
C SER A 173 5.57 -15.52 13.49
N VAL A 174 5.47 -14.28 13.94
CA VAL A 174 6.56 -13.29 14.07
C VAL A 174 6.69 -12.83 15.53
N PRO A 175 7.83 -12.26 15.96
CA PRO A 175 8.05 -11.84 17.35
C PRO A 175 7.30 -10.52 17.68
N VAL A 176 5.97 -10.54 17.58
CA VAL A 176 5.08 -9.44 17.94
C VAL A 176 4.02 -9.97 18.91
N ALA A 177 3.72 -9.20 19.95
CA ALA A 177 2.67 -9.52 20.90
C ALA A 177 1.42 -8.67 20.64
N ILE A 178 0.25 -9.27 20.86
CA ILE A 178 -1.05 -8.58 20.91
C ILE A 178 -1.76 -9.06 22.18
N ASP A 179 -1.60 -8.31 23.26
CA ASP A 179 -2.19 -8.61 24.57
C ASP A 179 -3.64 -8.12 24.67
N ARG A 180 -3.98 -7.10 23.87
CA ARG A 180 -5.32 -6.50 23.78
C ARG A 180 -5.79 -6.40 22.32
N PRO A 181 -6.32 -7.50 21.75
CA PRO A 181 -6.83 -7.50 20.38
C PRO A 181 -8.17 -6.77 20.24
N GLU A 182 -8.87 -6.46 21.33
CA GLU A 182 -10.22 -5.90 21.28
C GLU A 182 -10.24 -4.45 20.75
N ILE A 183 -11.07 -4.19 19.74
CA ILE A 183 -11.18 -2.88 19.07
C ILE A 183 -12.53 -2.25 19.40
N TYR A 184 -12.58 -1.47 20.47
CA TYR A 184 -13.76 -0.68 20.86
C TYR A 184 -13.86 0.64 20.09
N TYR A 185 -12.73 1.17 19.62
CA TYR A 185 -12.60 2.41 18.87
C TYR A 185 -11.88 2.10 17.55
N GLY A 186 -12.55 2.37 16.43
CA GLY A 186 -12.10 1.97 15.08
C GLY A 186 -12.79 2.77 13.97
N GLU A 187 -12.60 2.39 12.71
CA GLU A 187 -13.18 3.06 11.55
C GLU A 187 -14.69 2.75 11.38
N GLU A 188 -15.12 1.52 11.66
CA GLU A 188 -16.51 1.05 11.46
C GLU A 188 -17.39 1.23 12.72
N THR A 189 -16.78 1.68 13.83
CA THR A 189 -17.44 1.88 15.14
C THR A 189 -18.35 3.12 15.21
N SER A 190 -19.33 3.20 14.32
CA SER A 190 -20.19 4.39 14.13
C SER A 190 -21.31 4.56 15.18
N SER A 191 -21.61 3.52 15.96
CA SER A 191 -22.70 3.52 16.93
C SER A 191 -22.21 3.39 18.38
N TYR A 192 -22.99 3.93 19.33
CA TYR A 192 -22.64 3.82 20.75
C TYR A 192 -22.76 2.36 21.23
N VAL A 193 -21.94 1.98 22.21
CA VAL A 193 -22.06 0.71 22.95
C VAL A 193 -21.92 0.96 24.44
N ILE A 194 -22.35 -0.02 25.25
CA ILE A 194 -22.24 0.02 26.69
C ILE A 194 -21.47 -1.23 27.13
N GLY A 195 -20.23 -1.01 27.58
CA GLY A 195 -19.37 -2.06 28.11
C GLY A 195 -19.58 -2.28 29.60
N ASN A 196 -19.09 -3.42 30.10
CA ASN A 196 -19.13 -3.79 31.52
C ASN A 196 -20.57 -3.82 32.09
N THR A 197 -21.46 -4.52 31.39
CA THR A 197 -22.85 -4.75 31.85
C THR A 197 -23.01 -6.11 32.51
N LYS A 198 -24.20 -6.43 33.02
CA LYS A 198 -24.52 -7.79 33.51
C LYS A 198 -24.55 -8.84 32.40
N ILE A 199 -24.77 -8.41 31.15
CA ILE A 199 -24.65 -9.29 29.99
C ILE A 199 -23.18 -9.32 29.58
N PRO A 200 -22.60 -10.52 29.41
CA PRO A 200 -21.24 -10.63 28.92
C PRO A 200 -21.16 -10.25 27.43
N GLU A 201 -20.09 -9.55 27.09
CA GLU A 201 -19.78 -9.11 25.73
C GLU A 201 -19.24 -10.31 24.95
N PHE A 202 -19.61 -10.44 23.69
CA PHE A 202 -19.01 -11.42 22.78
C PHE A 202 -17.56 -11.02 22.50
N ASP A 203 -16.63 -11.96 22.64
CA ASP A 203 -15.20 -11.73 22.44
C ASP A 203 -14.74 -12.36 21.12
N TYR A 204 -14.79 -13.69 21.03
CA TYR A 204 -14.48 -14.42 19.81
C TYR A 204 -15.11 -15.82 19.76
N PRO A 205 -15.28 -16.41 18.56
CA PRO A 205 -15.82 -17.76 18.45
C PRO A 205 -14.75 -18.81 18.79
N LYS A 206 -15.14 -19.88 19.49
CA LYS A 206 -14.26 -21.01 19.82
C LYS A 206 -15.00 -22.34 19.60
N GLY A 207 -14.82 -22.93 18.42
CA GLY A 207 -15.53 -24.13 18.01
C GLY A 207 -17.02 -23.85 17.87
N ASN A 208 -17.86 -24.61 18.59
CA ASN A 208 -19.31 -24.40 18.65
C ASN A 208 -19.74 -23.41 19.75
N ASP A 209 -18.80 -23.01 20.62
CA ASP A 209 -19.05 -22.08 21.72
C ASP A 209 -18.50 -20.68 21.38
N ASN A 210 -18.89 -19.71 22.20
CA ASN A 210 -18.38 -18.34 22.14
C ASN A 210 -17.61 -18.03 23.42
N VAL A 211 -16.42 -17.45 23.26
CA VAL A 211 -15.72 -16.82 24.38
C VAL A 211 -16.34 -15.45 24.59
N THR A 212 -16.51 -15.10 25.86
CA THR A 212 -17.12 -13.85 26.27
C THR A 212 -16.22 -13.10 27.24
N THR A 213 -16.42 -11.79 27.32
CA THR A 213 -15.62 -10.89 28.13
C THR A 213 -16.49 -9.82 28.77
N HIS A 214 -15.90 -9.04 29.67
CA HIS A 214 -16.47 -7.79 30.14
C HIS A 214 -15.41 -6.72 29.98
N TYR A 215 -15.80 -5.54 29.48
CA TYR A 215 -14.89 -4.43 29.32
C TYR A 215 -14.19 -4.06 30.64
N LYS A 216 -12.86 -4.07 30.65
CA LYS A 216 -12.01 -3.77 31.82
C LYS A 216 -11.30 -2.41 31.71
N GLY A 217 -11.51 -1.70 30.61
CA GLY A 217 -10.84 -0.43 30.33
C GLY A 217 -11.49 0.80 31.00
N SER A 218 -10.87 1.95 30.75
CA SER A 218 -11.30 3.25 31.26
C SER A 218 -12.19 4.03 30.28
N GLY A 219 -12.31 3.56 29.04
CA GLY A 219 -13.02 4.21 27.96
C GLY A 219 -14.51 4.45 28.26
N GLY A 220 -15.06 5.48 27.61
CA GLY A 220 -16.46 5.89 27.77
C GLY A 220 -16.79 6.55 29.11
N ILE A 221 -18.06 6.94 29.24
CA ILE A 221 -18.59 7.64 30.41
C ILE A 221 -19.27 6.63 31.32
N GLN A 222 -18.84 6.56 32.58
CA GLN A 222 -19.48 5.69 33.57
C GLN A 222 -20.90 6.15 33.89
N ILE A 223 -21.86 5.22 33.89
CA ILE A 223 -23.27 5.53 34.17
C ILE A 223 -23.46 5.94 35.64
N LYS A 224 -22.76 5.33 36.61
CA LYS A 224 -22.79 5.64 38.06
C LYS A 224 -24.15 5.53 38.76
N ASN A 225 -25.22 6.17 38.27
CA ASN A 225 -26.52 6.26 38.92
C ASN A 225 -27.69 6.39 37.92
N GLY A 226 -28.92 6.33 38.44
CA GLY A 226 -30.15 6.40 37.64
C GLY A 226 -30.34 7.73 36.91
N TRP A 227 -29.81 8.84 37.44
CA TRP A 227 -29.93 10.15 36.79
C TRP A 227 -29.13 10.22 35.48
N ARG A 228 -27.89 9.73 35.47
CA ARG A 228 -27.10 9.62 34.23
C ARG A 228 -27.72 8.65 33.23
N LYS A 229 -28.29 7.54 33.72
CA LYS A 229 -29.07 6.60 32.89
C LYS A 229 -30.23 7.31 32.18
N PHE A 230 -30.97 8.17 32.89
CA PHE A 230 -32.01 9.03 32.32
C PHE A 230 -31.46 10.02 31.28
N LEU A 231 -30.37 10.73 31.57
CA LEU A 231 -29.76 11.66 30.62
C LEU A 231 -29.29 10.96 29.32
N PHE A 232 -28.72 9.76 29.42
CA PHE A 232 -28.36 8.97 28.24
C PHE A 232 -29.59 8.49 27.46
N SER A 233 -30.67 8.10 28.16
CA SER A 233 -31.92 7.74 27.50
C SER A 233 -32.48 8.90 26.66
N LEU A 234 -32.40 10.14 27.16
CA LEU A 234 -32.77 11.34 26.41
C LEU A 234 -31.81 11.63 25.24
N ARG A 235 -30.49 11.52 25.46
CA ARG A 235 -29.48 11.79 24.43
C ARG A 235 -29.59 10.87 23.21
N PHE A 236 -29.92 9.59 23.45
CA PHE A 236 -30.03 8.56 22.43
C PHE A 236 -31.48 8.23 22.04
N LEU A 237 -32.46 8.94 22.62
CA LEU A 237 -33.89 8.69 22.43
C LEU A 237 -34.26 7.20 22.57
N SER A 238 -33.65 6.52 23.56
CA SER A 238 -33.79 5.08 23.77
C SER A 238 -34.38 4.80 25.15
N THR A 239 -35.61 4.27 25.16
CA THR A 239 -36.28 3.79 26.36
C THR A 239 -35.59 2.55 26.94
N ASP A 240 -34.93 1.74 26.11
CA ASP A 240 -34.17 0.56 26.53
C ASP A 240 -33.13 0.92 27.57
N ILE A 241 -32.35 2.00 27.35
CA ILE A 241 -31.33 2.49 28.28
C ILE A 241 -31.95 2.74 29.66
N LEU A 242 -33.16 3.30 29.73
CA LEU A 242 -33.81 3.70 30.99
C LEU A 242 -34.37 2.49 31.76
N PHE A 243 -35.03 1.57 31.06
CA PHE A 243 -35.76 0.47 31.69
C PHE A 243 -34.98 -0.83 31.81
N THR A 244 -33.83 -0.96 31.12
CA THR A 244 -33.04 -2.20 31.21
C THR A 244 -32.45 -2.44 32.61
N ASN A 245 -32.43 -3.69 33.05
CA ASN A 245 -31.81 -4.12 34.31
C ASN A 245 -30.36 -4.62 34.14
N TYR A 246 -29.84 -4.60 32.91
CA TYR A 246 -28.48 -5.06 32.60
C TYR A 246 -27.38 -4.05 32.99
N LEU A 247 -27.73 -2.76 33.11
CA LEU A 247 -26.78 -1.71 33.42
C LEU A 247 -26.48 -1.65 34.92
N THR A 248 -25.20 -1.46 35.24
CA THR A 248 -24.72 -1.30 36.62
C THR A 248 -24.11 0.10 36.81
N SER A 249 -23.77 0.46 38.05
CA SER A 249 -23.02 1.68 38.33
C SER A 249 -21.62 1.70 37.68
N ASN A 250 -21.07 0.53 37.33
CA ASN A 250 -19.76 0.38 36.70
C ASN A 250 -19.82 0.31 35.17
N SER A 251 -21.01 0.17 34.58
CA SER A 251 -21.19 0.17 33.13
C SER A 251 -20.77 1.51 32.51
N ARG A 252 -20.16 1.46 31.33
CA ARG A 252 -19.59 2.62 30.64
C ARG A 252 -20.15 2.74 29.25
N ILE A 253 -20.70 3.91 28.92
CA ILE A 253 -21.22 4.19 27.58
C ILE A 253 -20.18 4.89 26.73
N MET A 254 -19.88 4.30 25.58
CA MET A 254 -18.90 4.80 24.61
C MET A 254 -19.67 5.43 23.45
N ILE A 255 -19.57 6.76 23.31
CA ILE A 255 -20.39 7.54 22.36
C ILE A 255 -19.64 7.73 21.04
N TYR A 256 -18.57 8.53 21.06
CA TYR A 256 -17.73 8.83 19.91
C TYR A 256 -16.61 7.82 19.80
N ARG A 257 -16.92 6.70 19.14
CA ARG A 257 -16.01 5.57 18.94
C ARG A 257 -15.29 5.64 17.60
N SER A 258 -16.03 5.96 16.54
CA SER A 258 -15.48 6.22 15.22
C SER A 258 -14.37 7.26 15.30
N ILE A 259 -13.20 6.91 14.78
CA ILE A 259 -12.00 7.77 14.78
C ILE A 259 -12.31 9.09 14.05
N GLN A 260 -12.97 8.98 12.89
CA GLN A 260 -13.37 10.08 12.02
C GLN A 260 -14.36 11.03 12.71
N GLN A 261 -15.08 10.59 13.74
CA GLN A 261 -15.95 11.46 14.54
C GLN A 261 -15.26 11.96 15.81
N ARG A 262 -14.52 11.08 16.49
CA ARG A 262 -13.91 11.32 17.79
C ARG A 262 -12.88 12.43 17.74
N VAL A 263 -11.96 12.36 16.79
CA VAL A 263 -10.84 13.31 16.73
C VAL A 263 -11.33 14.72 16.37
N PRO A 264 -12.18 14.94 15.34
CA PRO A 264 -12.74 16.26 15.08
C PRO A 264 -13.61 16.81 16.20
N THR A 265 -14.27 15.94 16.99
CA THR A 265 -15.03 16.37 18.17
C THR A 265 -14.11 16.97 19.25
N ILE A 266 -12.89 16.47 19.40
CA ILE A 266 -11.93 16.97 20.40
C ILE A 266 -11.26 18.27 19.92
N ALA A 267 -10.87 18.36 18.65
CA ALA A 267 -10.17 19.53 18.10
C ALA A 267 -10.74 19.95 16.73
N PRO A 268 -11.91 20.59 16.67
CA PRO A 268 -12.62 20.88 15.42
C PRO A 268 -11.94 21.90 14.51
N PHE A 269 -10.91 22.60 15.01
CA PHE A 269 -10.16 23.63 14.30
C PHE A 269 -9.00 23.07 13.45
N LEU A 270 -8.73 21.76 13.52
CA LEU A 270 -7.79 21.06 12.64
C LEU A 270 -8.55 20.40 11.48
N SER A 271 -7.88 20.24 10.34
CA SER A 271 -8.34 19.38 9.25
C SER A 271 -7.76 17.98 9.40
N TYR A 272 -8.50 16.94 9.06
CA TYR A 272 -8.09 15.55 9.31
C TYR A 272 -7.96 14.75 8.02
N ASP A 273 -6.93 13.89 7.97
CA ASP A 273 -6.82 12.88 6.93
C ASP A 273 -7.93 11.85 7.06
N GLN A 274 -8.40 11.35 5.90
CA GLN A 274 -9.51 10.41 5.81
C GLN A 274 -9.05 8.95 5.88
N ASN A 275 -7.74 8.69 5.85
CA ASN A 275 -7.17 7.35 5.89
C ASN A 275 -6.36 7.12 7.17
N PRO A 276 -7.01 6.91 8.33
CA PRO A 276 -6.30 6.45 9.52
C PRO A 276 -5.67 5.07 9.25
N TYR A 277 -4.69 4.69 10.06
CA TYR A 277 -4.05 3.38 9.93
C TYR A 277 -3.77 2.74 11.28
N ILE A 278 -3.95 1.43 11.32
CA ILE A 278 -3.76 0.61 12.51
C ILE A 278 -2.32 0.12 12.60
N VAL A 279 -1.75 0.17 13.80
CA VAL A 279 -0.41 -0.33 14.11
C VAL A 279 -0.41 -1.11 15.42
N ILE A 280 0.52 -2.05 15.53
CA ILE A 280 0.73 -2.81 16.77
C ILE A 280 1.90 -2.15 17.49
N SER A 281 1.67 -1.68 18.71
CA SER A 281 2.74 -1.09 19.54
C SER A 281 2.58 -1.48 21.00
N GLY A 282 3.67 -1.94 21.62
CA GLY A 282 3.71 -2.33 23.03
C GLY A 282 2.63 -3.33 23.44
N GLY A 283 2.32 -4.31 22.58
CA GLY A 283 1.28 -5.32 22.85
C GLY A 283 -0.16 -4.86 22.59
N ARG A 284 -0.37 -3.64 22.10
CA ARG A 284 -1.70 -3.02 21.94
C ARG A 284 -1.89 -2.48 20.54
N LEU A 285 -3.15 -2.25 20.17
CA LEU A 285 -3.53 -1.71 18.87
C LEU A 285 -3.75 -0.20 18.98
N TYR A 286 -3.08 0.56 18.11
CA TYR A 286 -3.21 2.00 18.02
C TYR A 286 -3.59 2.42 16.61
N TRP A 287 -4.53 3.35 16.52
CA TRP A 287 -4.79 4.07 15.28
C TRP A 287 -3.94 5.33 15.24
N ILE A 288 -3.35 5.60 14.08
CA ILE A 288 -2.66 6.86 13.82
C ILE A 288 -3.45 7.64 12.76
N VAL A 289 -3.66 8.93 13.04
CA VAL A 289 -4.35 9.87 12.17
C VAL A 289 -3.49 11.10 11.95
N ASP A 290 -3.46 11.55 10.71
CA ASP A 290 -2.82 12.78 10.30
C ASP A 290 -3.77 13.96 10.42
N ALA A 291 -3.28 15.05 11.00
CA ALA A 291 -4.01 16.31 11.05
C ALA A 291 -3.19 17.47 10.49
N TYR A 292 -3.92 18.41 9.92
CA TYR A 292 -3.41 19.50 9.12
C TYR A 292 -3.91 20.84 9.63
N THR A 293 -3.04 21.83 9.65
CA THR A 293 -3.45 23.23 9.68
C THR A 293 -3.58 23.74 8.25
N LYS A 294 -4.75 24.31 7.92
CA LYS A 294 -5.05 24.86 6.59
C LYS A 294 -5.54 26.29 6.69
N THR A 295 -5.26 27.10 5.68
CA THR A 295 -5.90 28.41 5.49
C THR A 295 -5.90 28.79 4.01
N ASP A 296 -6.83 29.65 3.64
CA ASP A 296 -6.99 30.32 2.34
C ASP A 296 -6.41 31.75 2.34
N LYS A 297 -5.82 32.20 3.46
CA LYS A 297 -5.39 33.59 3.68
C LYS A 297 -3.89 33.80 3.57
N PHE A 298 -3.13 32.84 3.06
CA PHE A 298 -1.69 33.01 2.90
C PHE A 298 -1.38 33.96 1.74
N PRO A 299 -0.63 35.06 1.95
CA PRO A 299 -0.47 36.09 0.93
C PRO A 299 0.30 35.57 -0.29
N TYR A 300 -0.10 36.00 -1.49
CA TYR A 300 0.50 35.66 -2.79
C TYR A 300 0.51 34.16 -3.18
N SER A 301 0.15 33.26 -2.28
CA SER A 301 0.10 31.82 -2.56
C SER A 301 -1.09 31.47 -3.43
N ASN A 302 -0.86 30.58 -4.40
CA ASN A 302 -1.89 30.09 -5.28
C ASN A 302 -2.89 29.19 -4.55
N ILE A 303 -4.17 29.34 -4.87
CA ILE A 303 -5.26 28.54 -4.29
C ILE A 303 -5.25 27.15 -4.93
N TYR A 304 -5.24 26.12 -4.09
CA TYR A 304 -5.38 24.74 -4.49
C TYR A 304 -6.85 24.37 -4.73
N LYS A 305 -7.13 23.26 -5.42
CA LYS A 305 -8.48 22.81 -5.85
C LYS A 305 -9.52 22.80 -4.71
N ASP A 306 -9.09 22.53 -3.48
CA ASP A 306 -9.95 22.48 -2.28
C ASP A 306 -10.15 23.85 -1.59
N GLY A 307 -9.76 24.96 -2.24
CA GLY A 307 -10.01 26.33 -1.76
C GLY A 307 -9.01 26.87 -0.74
N PHE A 308 -8.04 26.08 -0.27
CA PHE A 308 -6.96 26.55 0.61
C PHE A 308 -5.70 26.92 -0.18
N ASN A 309 -4.85 27.78 0.39
CA ASN A 309 -3.57 28.17 -0.22
C ASN A 309 -2.38 27.99 0.73
N TYR A 310 -2.58 27.31 1.86
CA TYR A 310 -1.57 26.92 2.83
C TYR A 310 -1.97 25.61 3.50
N ILE A 311 -0.99 24.71 3.68
CA ILE A 311 -1.18 23.46 4.41
C ILE A 311 0.11 23.02 5.11
N ARG A 312 -0.02 22.46 6.32
CA ARG A 312 1.05 21.74 7.03
C ARG A 312 0.51 20.48 7.68
N ASN A 313 1.29 19.39 7.67
CA ASN A 313 1.04 18.21 8.51
C ASN A 313 1.62 18.49 9.90
N SER A 314 0.92 19.31 10.67
CA SER A 314 1.45 19.85 11.93
C SER A 314 1.28 18.89 13.10
N VAL A 315 0.32 17.96 13.04
CA VAL A 315 -0.05 17.11 14.17
C VAL A 315 -0.22 15.65 13.75
N LYS A 316 0.40 14.74 14.51
CA LYS A 316 0.14 13.30 14.49
C LYS A 316 -0.73 12.93 15.68
N ILE A 317 -1.72 12.07 15.48
CA ILE A 317 -2.70 11.74 16.50
C ILE A 317 -2.70 10.25 16.71
N THR A 318 -2.58 9.80 17.96
CA THR A 318 -2.69 8.37 18.29
C THR A 318 -3.97 8.12 19.10
N ILE A 319 -4.67 7.03 18.76
CA ILE A 319 -5.88 6.60 19.46
C ILE A 319 -5.69 5.13 19.88
N ASP A 320 -5.78 4.88 21.18
CA ASP A 320 -5.84 3.52 21.73
C ASP A 320 -7.14 2.82 21.27
N ALA A 321 -7.05 1.71 20.55
CA ALA A 321 -8.23 1.01 20.03
C ALA A 321 -9.13 0.41 21.13
N TYR A 322 -8.61 0.20 22.34
CA TYR A 322 -9.33 -0.37 23.48
C TYR A 322 -9.95 0.70 24.39
N ASN A 323 -9.18 1.72 24.77
CA ASN A 323 -9.65 2.78 25.68
C ASN A 323 -10.19 4.02 24.97
N GLY A 324 -9.77 4.26 23.73
CA GLY A 324 -10.07 5.48 22.99
C GLY A 324 -9.28 6.70 23.47
N ASP A 325 -8.23 6.52 24.28
CA ASP A 325 -7.35 7.62 24.70
C ASP A 325 -6.71 8.27 23.46
N VAL A 326 -6.86 9.59 23.32
CA VAL A 326 -6.39 10.36 22.16
C VAL A 326 -5.22 11.24 22.58
N ASN A 327 -4.12 11.17 21.85
CA ASN A 327 -2.96 12.04 22.06
C ASN A 327 -2.64 12.81 20.79
N PHE A 328 -2.50 14.13 20.89
CA PHE A 328 -2.12 15.02 19.78
C PHE A 328 -0.65 15.39 19.93
N TYR A 329 0.20 15.01 18.98
CA TYR A 329 1.64 15.29 18.98
C TYR A 329 1.98 16.30 17.90
N ILE A 330 2.62 17.41 18.27
CA ILE A 330 3.08 18.42 17.30
C ILE A 330 4.36 17.92 16.63
N VAL A 331 4.31 17.72 15.33
CA VAL A 331 5.45 17.30 14.49
C VAL A 331 6.12 18.47 13.76
N ASP A 332 5.36 19.48 13.33
CA ASP A 332 5.93 20.70 12.71
C ASP A 332 5.89 21.87 13.70
N LYS A 333 6.98 22.05 14.46
CA LYS A 333 7.12 23.17 15.41
C LYS A 333 7.34 24.52 14.72
N LYS A 334 7.53 24.55 13.40
CA LYS A 334 7.74 25.79 12.64
C LYS A 334 6.44 26.32 12.05
N ASP A 335 5.34 25.59 12.17
CA ASP A 335 4.04 26.03 11.68
C ASP A 335 3.43 27.10 12.62
N PRO A 336 3.23 28.35 12.15
CA PRO A 336 2.66 29.41 12.98
C PRO A 336 1.22 29.16 13.42
N LEU A 337 0.44 28.37 12.66
CA LEU A 337 -0.94 28.07 13.02
C LEU A 337 -1.00 27.12 14.23
N ILE A 338 -0.24 26.02 14.21
CA ILE A 338 -0.21 25.10 15.35
C ILE A 338 0.39 25.74 16.60
N GLU A 339 1.42 26.57 16.47
CA GLU A 339 1.99 27.31 17.60
C GLU A 339 0.97 28.25 18.25
N THR A 340 0.08 28.84 17.45
CA THR A 340 -1.04 29.66 17.97
C THR A 340 -2.04 28.78 18.72
N TYR A 341 -2.45 27.64 18.16
CA TYR A 341 -3.37 26.72 18.85
C TYR A 341 -2.76 26.11 20.12
N ARG A 342 -1.45 25.83 20.14
CA ARG A 342 -0.73 25.36 21.33
C ARG A 342 -0.82 26.36 22.48
N LYS A 343 -0.73 27.67 22.19
CA LYS A 343 -0.89 28.73 23.20
C LYS A 343 -2.32 28.83 23.74
N ILE A 344 -3.32 28.59 22.89
CA ILE A 344 -4.74 28.63 23.28
C ILE A 344 -5.11 27.38 24.12
N PHE A 345 -4.59 26.21 23.74
CA PHE A 345 -4.91 24.90 24.36
C PHE A 345 -3.65 24.17 24.85
N PRO A 346 -2.98 24.65 25.91
CA PRO A 346 -1.66 24.15 26.31
C PRO A 346 -1.67 22.69 26.78
N SER A 347 -2.79 22.17 27.28
CA SER A 347 -2.92 20.78 27.75
C SER A 347 -3.31 19.78 26.65
N LEU A 348 -3.71 20.25 25.46
CA LEU A 348 -4.18 19.38 24.38
C LEU A 348 -3.02 18.75 23.61
N PHE A 349 -1.97 19.52 23.37
CA PHE A 349 -0.84 19.13 22.53
C PHE A 349 0.36 18.67 23.34
N LYS A 350 0.97 17.58 22.89
CA LYS A 350 2.22 17.02 23.38
C LYS A 350 3.34 17.27 22.37
N ASP A 351 4.58 17.30 22.85
CA ASP A 351 5.71 17.34 21.93
C ASP A 351 5.91 15.97 21.28
N PHE A 352 6.36 15.94 20.02
CA PHE A 352 6.66 14.67 19.34
C PHE A 352 7.70 13.81 20.06
N SER A 353 8.60 14.43 20.84
CA SER A 353 9.54 13.72 21.71
C SER A 353 8.86 12.81 22.71
N ASP A 354 7.66 13.17 23.17
CA ASP A 354 6.90 12.44 24.18
C ASP A 354 6.14 11.24 23.61
N MET A 355 6.14 11.07 22.28
CA MET A 355 5.59 9.88 21.63
C MET A 355 6.47 8.67 21.98
N PRO A 356 5.89 7.52 22.37
CA PRO A 356 6.66 6.30 22.61
C PRO A 356 7.51 5.92 21.40
N GLU A 357 8.75 5.47 21.64
CA GLU A 357 9.72 5.14 20.58
C GLU A 357 9.17 4.11 19.59
N ASP A 358 8.49 3.08 20.11
CA ASP A 358 7.86 2.05 19.29
C ASP A 358 6.79 2.65 18.33
N LEU A 359 5.99 3.61 18.78
CA LEU A 359 5.03 4.32 17.92
C LEU A 359 5.73 5.25 16.92
N LYS A 360 6.86 5.87 17.27
CA LYS A 360 7.64 6.70 16.32
C LYS A 360 8.11 5.86 15.12
N LEU A 361 8.48 4.60 15.35
CA LEU A 361 8.82 3.65 14.29
C LEU A 361 7.66 3.34 13.35
N HIS A 362 6.43 3.74 13.66
CA HIS A 362 5.24 3.57 12.82
C HIS A 362 4.83 4.85 12.06
N MET A 363 5.56 5.95 12.23
CA MET A 363 5.25 7.20 11.55
C MET A 363 5.48 7.09 10.04
N ARG A 364 4.58 7.69 9.26
CA ARG A 364 4.68 7.81 7.80
C ARG A 364 4.31 9.20 7.32
N TYR A 365 4.89 9.62 6.20
CA TYR A 365 4.52 10.86 5.55
C TYR A 365 3.13 10.70 4.89
N PRO A 366 2.17 11.62 5.09
CA PRO A 366 0.79 11.35 4.70
C PRO A 366 0.57 11.49 3.19
N LYS A 367 -0.22 10.58 2.61
CA LYS A 367 -0.52 10.59 1.18
C LYS A 367 -1.22 11.86 0.73
N TYR A 368 -2.21 12.35 1.48
CA TYR A 368 -3.02 13.49 1.05
C TYR A 368 -2.18 14.76 0.87
N ILE A 369 -1.40 15.17 1.89
CA ILE A 369 -0.54 16.35 1.77
C ILE A 369 0.54 16.16 0.70
N PHE A 370 1.06 14.94 0.55
CA PHE A 370 2.05 14.64 -0.50
C PHE A 370 1.44 14.76 -1.90
N THR A 371 0.20 14.30 -2.12
CA THR A 371 -0.53 14.52 -3.39
C THR A 371 -0.71 16.01 -3.66
N VAL A 372 -1.15 16.79 -2.67
CA VAL A 372 -1.28 18.26 -2.80
C VAL A 372 0.08 18.89 -3.16
N GLN A 373 1.15 18.46 -2.49
CA GLN A 373 2.49 18.95 -2.76
C GLN A 373 2.97 18.56 -4.15
N ALA A 374 2.74 17.33 -4.60
CA ALA A 374 3.10 16.84 -5.92
C ALA A 374 2.36 17.62 -7.02
N ASP A 375 1.05 17.81 -6.89
CA ASP A 375 0.22 18.62 -7.78
C ASP A 375 0.77 20.05 -7.89
N MET A 376 1.07 20.69 -6.76
CA MET A 376 1.62 22.05 -6.77
C MET A 376 3.06 22.06 -7.30
N TYR A 377 3.86 21.05 -7.00
CA TYR A 377 5.25 20.96 -7.44
C TYR A 377 5.38 20.79 -8.96
N SER A 378 4.38 20.21 -9.62
CA SER A 378 4.38 20.01 -11.07
C SER A 378 4.55 21.31 -11.87
N VAL A 379 4.16 22.44 -11.28
CA VAL A 379 4.39 23.79 -11.82
C VAL A 379 5.45 24.54 -11.00
N TYR A 380 5.36 24.51 -9.67
CA TYR A 380 6.18 25.36 -8.80
C TYR A 380 7.60 24.83 -8.55
N HIS A 381 8.03 23.74 -9.19
CA HIS A 381 9.45 23.36 -9.25
C HIS A 381 10.27 24.34 -10.12
N MET A 382 9.61 25.04 -11.06
CA MET A 382 10.16 26.14 -11.85
C MET A 382 10.31 27.37 -10.94
N THR A 383 11.57 27.78 -10.71
CA THR A 383 11.88 28.93 -9.84
C THR A 383 12.23 30.19 -10.62
N ASP A 384 12.55 30.06 -11.91
CA ASP A 384 12.79 31.20 -12.78
C ASP A 384 11.46 31.82 -13.25
N PRO A 385 11.21 33.12 -13.01
CA PRO A 385 9.95 33.76 -13.37
C PRO A 385 9.63 33.78 -14.88
N GLN A 386 10.64 33.81 -15.76
CA GLN A 386 10.40 33.83 -17.20
C GLN A 386 9.98 32.44 -17.69
N VAL A 387 10.71 31.40 -17.26
CA VAL A 387 10.36 29.99 -17.53
C VAL A 387 8.96 29.67 -16.98
N PHE A 388 8.64 30.14 -15.77
CA PHE A 388 7.34 29.94 -15.14
C PHE A 388 6.20 30.64 -15.91
N TYR A 389 6.41 31.89 -16.34
CA TYR A 389 5.41 32.65 -17.12
C TYR A 389 5.08 31.96 -18.44
N ASN A 390 6.10 31.40 -19.10
CA ASN A 390 5.96 30.69 -20.37
C ASN A 390 5.51 29.23 -20.20
N LYS A 391 5.50 28.69 -18.98
CA LYS A 391 5.21 27.28 -18.66
C LYS A 391 6.08 26.28 -19.46
N GLU A 392 7.35 26.61 -19.63
CA GLU A 392 8.26 25.85 -20.51
C GLU A 392 8.59 24.44 -20.01
N ASP A 393 8.52 24.19 -18.70
CA ASP A 393 8.86 22.91 -18.07
C ASP A 393 7.70 22.43 -17.17
N GLU A 394 6.44 22.56 -17.61
CA GLU A 394 5.29 22.08 -16.83
C GLU A 394 5.29 20.53 -16.77
N TRP A 395 5.15 19.97 -15.56
CA TRP A 395 5.09 18.52 -15.34
C TRP A 395 3.64 18.05 -15.08
N ALA A 396 3.45 16.74 -15.18
CA ALA A 396 2.23 16.03 -14.85
C ALA A 396 2.55 14.81 -13.97
N ILE A 397 1.57 14.43 -13.16
CA ILE A 397 1.57 13.11 -12.52
C ILE A 397 1.20 12.10 -13.60
N PRO A 398 1.98 11.02 -13.77
CA PRO A 398 1.69 10.04 -14.79
C PRO A 398 0.37 9.32 -14.52
N HIS A 399 -0.20 8.80 -15.60
CA HIS A 399 -1.32 7.88 -15.55
C HIS A 399 -0.80 6.42 -15.48
N GLU A 400 -1.65 5.51 -15.01
CA GLU A 400 -1.45 4.06 -15.00
C GLU A 400 -2.75 3.37 -15.45
N ILE A 401 -2.67 2.09 -15.83
CA ILE A 401 -3.87 1.28 -16.07
C ILE A 401 -4.15 0.49 -14.79
N TYR A 402 -5.32 0.72 -14.18
CA TYR A 402 -5.77 -0.07 -13.04
C TYR A 402 -7.05 -0.84 -13.40
N GLY A 403 -7.00 -2.17 -13.30
CA GLY A 403 -8.04 -3.00 -13.89
C GLY A 403 -8.09 -2.80 -15.40
N GLU A 404 -9.12 -2.10 -15.87
CA GLU A 404 -9.33 -1.76 -17.28
C GLU A 404 -9.36 -0.23 -17.52
N GLU A 405 -9.24 0.58 -16.46
CA GLU A 405 -9.40 2.03 -16.53
C GLU A 405 -8.05 2.74 -16.44
N GLU A 406 -7.87 3.77 -17.27
CA GLU A 406 -6.78 4.72 -17.15
C GLU A 406 -7.04 5.65 -15.95
N THR A 407 -6.10 5.71 -15.02
CA THR A 407 -6.23 6.52 -13.80
C THR A 407 -4.93 7.26 -13.49
N VAL A 408 -5.03 8.35 -12.74
CA VAL A 408 -3.85 9.09 -12.26
C VAL A 408 -3.15 8.26 -11.18
N MET A 409 -1.84 8.14 -11.30
CA MET A 409 -1.04 7.38 -10.34
C MET A 409 -1.13 7.99 -8.93
N ASN A 410 -1.39 7.15 -7.93
CA ASN A 410 -1.44 7.59 -6.54
C ASN A 410 -0.08 7.42 -5.86
N PRO A 411 0.31 8.29 -4.91
CA PRO A 411 1.52 8.09 -4.12
C PRO A 411 1.49 6.75 -3.37
N TYR A 412 2.62 6.05 -3.38
CA TYR A 412 2.75 4.71 -2.81
C TYR A 412 4.00 4.58 -1.95
N TYR A 413 3.87 3.75 -0.91
CA TYR A 413 4.97 3.49 0.02
C TYR A 413 5.83 2.35 -0.49
N VAL A 414 7.14 2.54 -0.48
CA VAL A 414 8.14 1.50 -0.79
C VAL A 414 9.25 1.52 0.23
N ILE A 415 9.97 0.42 0.32
CA ILE A 415 11.27 0.39 0.98
C ILE A 415 12.33 0.42 -0.13
N ALA A 416 13.20 1.44 -0.11
CA ALA A 416 14.22 1.60 -1.14
C ALA A 416 15.56 1.99 -0.51
N LYS A 417 16.65 1.71 -1.23
CA LYS A 417 18.01 2.13 -0.85
C LYS A 417 18.43 3.31 -1.72
N PHE A 418 18.76 4.43 -1.09
CA PHE A 418 19.15 5.64 -1.82
C PHE A 418 20.61 5.63 -2.28
N PRO A 419 20.91 6.18 -3.47
CA PRO A 419 22.29 6.45 -3.88
C PRO A 419 23.00 7.38 -2.88
N GLY A 420 24.14 6.95 -2.35
CA GLY A 420 24.99 7.73 -1.45
C GLY A 420 24.74 7.55 0.05
N VAL A 421 23.65 6.88 0.46
CA VAL A 421 23.41 6.50 1.87
C VAL A 421 23.84 5.04 2.04
N LYS A 422 24.97 4.83 2.73
CA LYS A 422 25.66 3.52 2.73
C LYS A 422 24.93 2.43 3.53
N GLU A 423 24.16 2.78 4.56
CA GLU A 423 23.92 1.80 5.64
C GLU A 423 22.53 1.18 5.72
N ARG A 424 21.43 1.80 5.25
CA ARG A 424 20.08 1.24 5.50
C ARG A 424 19.06 1.48 4.38
N ASN A 425 18.12 0.56 4.25
CA ASN A 425 16.90 0.74 3.46
C ASN A 425 15.98 1.72 4.21
N GLU A 426 15.30 2.58 3.48
CA GLU A 426 14.43 3.61 4.05
C GLU A 426 12.99 3.42 3.57
N TYR A 427 12.03 3.56 4.48
CA TYR A 427 10.62 3.59 4.14
C TYR A 427 10.25 4.98 3.63
N ILE A 428 9.73 5.04 2.40
CA ILE A 428 9.45 6.30 1.72
C ILE A 428 8.07 6.28 1.07
N LEU A 429 7.48 7.47 0.96
CA LEU A 429 6.37 7.73 0.07
C LEU A 429 6.92 8.35 -1.21
N MET A 430 6.58 7.82 -2.38
CA MET A 430 7.12 8.34 -3.65
C MET A 430 6.06 8.49 -4.73
N LEU A 431 6.39 9.33 -5.72
CA LEU A 431 5.63 9.51 -6.95
C LEU A 431 6.55 9.93 -8.10
N PRO A 432 6.48 9.27 -9.28
CA PRO A 432 7.16 9.70 -10.49
C PRO A 432 6.46 10.90 -11.16
N PHE A 433 7.18 11.59 -12.04
CA PHE A 433 6.71 12.73 -12.83
C PHE A 433 7.09 12.58 -14.31
N THR A 434 6.19 13.02 -15.18
CA THR A 434 6.41 13.17 -16.62
C THR A 434 6.23 14.64 -17.03
N PRO A 435 6.77 15.09 -18.18
CA PRO A 435 6.40 16.39 -18.73
C PRO A 435 4.93 16.40 -19.12
N LEU A 436 4.30 17.57 -19.08
CA LEU A 436 2.93 17.74 -19.57
C LEU A 436 2.85 17.27 -21.04
N ASN A 437 1.83 16.45 -21.35
CA ASN A 437 1.60 15.85 -22.66
C ASN A 437 2.69 14.86 -23.15
N LYS A 438 3.55 14.36 -22.26
CA LYS A 438 4.51 13.29 -22.57
C LYS A 438 4.43 12.17 -21.54
N ASN A 439 4.81 10.97 -21.98
CA ASN A 439 4.74 9.76 -21.15
C ASN A 439 6.11 9.27 -20.66
N ASN A 440 7.21 9.91 -21.06
CA ASN A 440 8.54 9.59 -20.54
C ASN A 440 8.76 10.25 -19.18
N MET A 441 9.39 9.56 -18.24
CA MET A 441 9.67 10.17 -16.93
C MET A 441 10.82 11.16 -17.03
N VAL A 442 10.76 12.18 -16.19
CA VAL A 442 11.82 13.18 -16.01
C VAL A 442 12.31 13.25 -14.58
N SER A 443 11.51 12.80 -13.62
CA SER A 443 11.85 12.87 -12.20
C SER A 443 11.00 11.90 -11.38
N TRP A 444 11.41 11.66 -10.14
CA TRP A 444 10.48 11.28 -9.07
C TRP A 444 10.74 12.13 -7.84
N VAL A 445 9.70 12.30 -7.03
CA VAL A 445 9.80 12.92 -5.71
C VAL A 445 9.55 11.85 -4.64
N ALA A 446 10.34 11.87 -3.58
CA ALA A 446 10.18 10.99 -2.43
C ALA A 446 10.16 11.78 -1.13
N ALA A 447 9.33 11.36 -0.19
CA ALA A 447 9.25 11.84 1.19
C ALA A 447 9.61 10.72 2.16
N MET A 448 10.53 11.02 3.08
CA MET A 448 11.09 10.07 4.02
C MET A 448 10.15 9.87 5.20
N CYS A 449 9.95 8.61 5.60
CA CYS A 449 9.00 8.25 6.67
C CYS A 449 9.71 7.82 7.96
N ASP A 450 10.97 7.40 7.90
CA ASP A 450 11.66 6.89 9.08
C ASP A 450 12.14 8.04 10.00
N PRO A 451 12.11 7.86 11.34
CA PRO A 451 12.26 8.95 12.30
C PRO A 451 13.49 9.85 12.11
N GLU A 452 14.62 9.28 11.69
CA GLU A 452 15.89 10.01 11.48
C GLU A 452 15.77 11.09 10.39
N ASN A 453 15.00 10.82 9.33
CA ASN A 453 14.85 11.69 8.16
C ASN A 453 13.39 12.13 7.93
N TYR A 454 12.50 11.89 8.89
CA TYR A 454 11.06 12.05 8.72
C TYR A 454 10.70 13.42 8.14
N GLY A 455 9.93 13.42 7.05
CA GLY A 455 9.45 14.64 6.39
C GLY A 455 10.46 15.33 5.47
N ASN A 456 11.71 14.86 5.39
CA ASN A 456 12.63 15.29 4.35
C ASN A 456 12.07 14.85 2.99
N MET A 457 12.16 15.75 2.01
CA MET A 457 11.72 15.48 0.64
C MET A 457 12.88 15.69 -0.32
N VAL A 458 12.95 14.82 -1.33
CA VAL A 458 13.99 14.87 -2.35
C VAL A 458 13.36 14.67 -3.73
N GLU A 459 13.80 15.47 -4.69
CA GLU A 459 13.52 15.32 -6.12
C GLU A 459 14.75 14.68 -6.76
N TYR A 460 14.57 13.53 -7.41
CA TYR A 460 15.61 12.89 -8.19
C TYR A 460 15.39 13.13 -9.68
N GLN A 461 16.29 13.92 -10.26
CA GLN A 461 16.22 14.36 -11.66
C GLN A 461 16.91 13.37 -12.57
N PHE A 462 16.22 12.97 -13.65
CA PHE A 462 16.81 12.14 -14.68
C PHE A 462 17.60 12.97 -15.70
N PRO A 463 18.61 12.37 -16.35
CA PRO A 463 19.35 13.03 -17.42
C PRO A 463 18.43 13.41 -18.58
N LYS A 464 18.61 14.62 -19.12
CA LYS A 464 17.82 15.11 -20.26
C LYS A 464 18.23 14.45 -21.59
N GLU A 465 19.42 13.88 -21.67
CA GLU A 465 19.94 13.24 -22.89
C GLU A 465 19.45 11.80 -23.09
N LYS A 466 18.80 11.20 -22.07
CA LYS A 466 18.36 9.79 -22.12
C LYS A 466 16.85 9.71 -21.97
N LEU A 467 16.22 8.87 -22.79
CA LEU A 467 14.81 8.55 -22.62
C LEU A 467 14.64 7.51 -21.50
N ILE A 468 13.82 7.85 -20.51
CA ILE A 468 13.41 6.97 -19.43
C ILE A 468 11.91 6.71 -19.64
N PHE A 469 11.52 5.46 -19.83
CA PHE A 469 10.10 5.10 -19.99
C PHE A 469 9.33 5.53 -18.75
N GLY A 470 8.13 6.09 -18.92
CA GLY A 470 7.21 6.28 -17.81
C GLY A 470 6.11 5.24 -17.73
N PRO A 471 5.28 5.30 -16.67
CA PRO A 471 4.27 4.28 -16.37
C PRO A 471 3.42 3.91 -17.59
N MET A 472 2.72 4.86 -18.22
CA MET A 472 1.92 4.59 -19.44
C MET A 472 2.70 3.99 -20.62
N GLN A 473 4.00 4.27 -20.75
CA GLN A 473 4.81 3.63 -21.80
C GLN A 473 5.12 2.18 -21.46
N ILE A 474 5.29 1.86 -20.18
CA ILE A 474 5.45 0.48 -19.71
C ILE A 474 4.12 -0.26 -19.86
N GLU A 475 2.99 0.35 -19.46
CA GLU A 475 1.63 -0.18 -19.68
C GLU A 475 1.42 -0.59 -21.14
N SER A 476 1.70 0.34 -22.06
CA SER A 476 1.56 0.09 -23.50
C SER A 476 2.43 -1.07 -23.99
N ARG A 477 3.62 -1.26 -23.39
CA ARG A 477 4.52 -2.36 -23.76
C ARG A 477 4.08 -3.69 -23.15
N ILE A 478 3.50 -3.67 -21.96
CA ILE A 478 2.88 -4.83 -21.32
C ILE A 478 1.71 -5.31 -22.20
N ASP A 479 0.87 -4.40 -22.69
CA ASP A 479 -0.24 -4.72 -23.60
C ASP A 479 0.24 -5.26 -24.96
N GLN A 480 1.41 -4.80 -25.43
CA GLN A 480 2.03 -5.28 -26.67
C GLN A 480 2.78 -6.61 -26.51
N ASN A 481 3.06 -7.04 -25.27
CA ASN A 481 3.71 -8.33 -25.03
C ASN A 481 2.74 -9.45 -25.41
N THR A 482 3.18 -10.34 -26.30
CA THR A 482 2.32 -11.39 -26.88
C THR A 482 1.81 -12.38 -25.83
N GLU A 483 2.61 -12.72 -24.83
CA GLU A 483 2.20 -13.64 -23.76
C GLU A 483 1.12 -13.00 -22.90
N ILE A 484 1.34 -11.77 -22.44
CA ILE A 484 0.37 -11.04 -21.61
C ILE A 484 -0.92 -10.78 -22.39
N SER A 485 -0.82 -10.28 -23.61
CA SER A 485 -2.00 -9.97 -24.44
C SER A 485 -2.88 -11.22 -24.63
N GLN A 486 -2.28 -12.39 -24.85
CA GLN A 486 -3.01 -13.66 -24.93
C GLN A 486 -3.66 -14.03 -23.59
N LEU A 487 -2.93 -13.95 -22.47
CA LEU A 487 -3.45 -14.26 -21.15
C LEU A 487 -4.61 -13.35 -20.75
N LEU A 488 -4.46 -12.04 -20.93
CA LEU A 488 -5.51 -11.04 -20.65
C LEU A 488 -6.75 -11.31 -21.50
N THR A 489 -6.57 -11.62 -22.79
CA THR A 489 -7.68 -11.95 -23.69
C THR A 489 -8.41 -13.22 -23.28
N LEU A 490 -7.67 -14.26 -22.85
CA LEU A 490 -8.25 -15.53 -22.39
C LEU A 490 -8.96 -15.40 -21.05
N TRP A 491 -8.38 -14.68 -20.10
CA TRP A 491 -8.95 -14.47 -18.77
C TRP A 491 -10.07 -13.44 -18.72
N GLY A 492 -10.10 -12.52 -19.69
CA GLY A 492 -11.20 -11.59 -19.89
C GLY A 492 -12.44 -12.23 -20.53
N GLN A 493 -12.41 -13.54 -20.84
CA GLN A 493 -13.59 -14.26 -21.33
C GLN A 493 -14.54 -14.62 -20.18
N LYS A 494 -15.83 -14.80 -20.54
CA LYS A 494 -16.95 -15.10 -19.63
C LYS A 494 -16.57 -15.98 -18.44
N GLY A 495 -16.88 -15.50 -17.23
CA GLY A 495 -16.71 -16.25 -15.97
C GLY A 495 -15.57 -15.75 -15.08
N SER A 496 -14.65 -14.94 -15.59
CA SER A 496 -13.59 -14.29 -14.80
C SER A 496 -13.37 -12.84 -15.20
N THR A 497 -12.90 -12.05 -14.23
CA THR A 497 -12.49 -10.66 -14.40
C THR A 497 -11.01 -10.55 -14.06
N VAL A 498 -10.24 -9.97 -14.98
CA VAL A 498 -8.84 -9.64 -14.73
C VAL A 498 -8.77 -8.33 -13.97
N ILE A 499 -7.91 -8.29 -12.96
CA ILE A 499 -7.62 -7.07 -12.21
C ILE A 499 -6.12 -6.81 -12.36
N ARG A 500 -5.77 -5.84 -13.20
CA ARG A 500 -4.43 -5.27 -13.23
C ARG A 500 -4.21 -4.44 -11.96
N GLY A 501 -3.15 -4.75 -11.23
CA GLY A 501 -2.75 -4.01 -10.05
C GLY A 501 -2.10 -2.68 -10.38
N ASN A 502 -1.60 -1.99 -9.37
CA ASN A 502 -0.80 -0.79 -9.51
C ASN A 502 0.56 -1.12 -10.14
N LEU A 503 0.95 -0.33 -11.14
CA LEU A 503 2.28 -0.38 -11.71
C LEU A 503 3.25 0.38 -10.80
N LEU A 504 4.12 -0.33 -10.07
CA LEU A 504 5.03 0.29 -9.10
C LEU A 504 6.42 0.51 -9.70
N VAL A 505 6.98 1.70 -9.49
CA VAL A 505 8.33 2.07 -9.95
C VAL A 505 9.31 1.93 -8.79
N TYR A 506 10.31 1.06 -8.94
CA TYR A 506 11.33 0.80 -7.95
C TYR A 506 12.70 1.34 -8.40
N PRO A 507 13.25 2.35 -7.68
CA PRO A 507 14.63 2.76 -7.85
C PRO A 507 15.55 1.78 -7.14
N ILE A 508 16.36 1.03 -7.91
CA ILE A 508 17.28 0.03 -7.37
C ILE A 508 18.69 0.37 -7.89
N LYS A 509 19.62 0.67 -6.97
CA LYS A 509 20.93 1.23 -7.30
C LYS A 509 20.79 2.48 -8.17
N ASN A 510 21.25 2.43 -9.41
CA ASN A 510 21.15 3.48 -10.42
C ASN A 510 20.18 3.10 -11.55
N SER A 511 19.30 2.14 -11.32
CA SER A 511 18.40 1.57 -12.31
C SER A 511 16.94 1.71 -11.88
N ILE A 512 16.03 1.50 -12.83
CA ILE A 512 14.59 1.60 -12.61
C ILE A 512 13.96 0.29 -13.02
N LEU A 513 13.26 -0.33 -12.07
CA LEU A 513 12.49 -1.57 -12.25
C LEU A 513 11.01 -1.24 -12.12
N TYR A 514 10.17 -1.79 -12.99
CA TYR A 514 8.72 -1.68 -12.88
C TYR A 514 8.14 -3.03 -12.52
N VAL A 515 7.15 -3.06 -11.63
CA VAL A 515 6.49 -4.29 -11.21
C VAL A 515 4.99 -4.08 -11.18
N GLU A 516 4.25 -4.95 -11.85
CA GLU A 516 2.78 -4.94 -11.91
C GLU A 516 2.24 -6.35 -11.60
N PRO A 517 1.44 -6.53 -10.54
CA PRO A 517 0.77 -7.79 -10.28
C PRO A 517 -0.54 -7.89 -11.08
N ILE A 518 -0.84 -9.07 -11.61
CA ILE A 518 -2.10 -9.38 -12.30
C ILE A 518 -2.87 -10.38 -11.45
N TYR A 519 -4.07 -9.99 -11.03
CA TYR A 519 -4.99 -10.83 -10.28
C TYR A 519 -6.13 -11.32 -11.18
N LEU A 520 -6.64 -12.50 -10.84
CA LEU A 520 -7.85 -13.07 -11.45
C LEU A 520 -8.91 -13.23 -10.37
N ARG A 521 -10.14 -12.83 -10.69
CA ARG A 521 -11.31 -12.99 -9.82
C ARG A 521 -12.43 -13.65 -10.61
N ALA A 522 -13.07 -14.69 -10.06
CA ALA A 522 -14.23 -15.29 -10.72
C ALA A 522 -15.46 -14.37 -10.57
N GLU A 523 -16.37 -14.36 -11.55
CA GLU A 523 -17.57 -13.50 -11.49
C GLU A 523 -18.47 -13.79 -10.28
N LYS A 524 -18.48 -15.05 -9.82
CA LYS A 524 -19.29 -15.52 -8.68
C LYS A 524 -18.54 -15.56 -7.36
N SER A 525 -17.23 -15.34 -7.35
CA SER A 525 -16.38 -15.40 -6.15
C SER A 525 -15.60 -14.10 -5.99
N GLU A 526 -15.76 -13.45 -4.85
CA GLU A 526 -15.06 -12.20 -4.55
C GLU A 526 -13.63 -12.41 -4.02
N LEU A 527 -12.98 -13.53 -4.36
CA LEU A 527 -11.62 -13.83 -3.93
C LEU A 527 -10.64 -13.65 -5.10
N PRO A 528 -9.91 -12.51 -5.18
CA PRO A 528 -8.85 -12.32 -6.16
C PRO A 528 -7.65 -13.20 -5.82
N GLU A 529 -7.11 -13.84 -6.85
CA GLU A 529 -5.89 -14.66 -6.80
C GLU A 529 -4.83 -14.02 -7.67
N LEU A 530 -3.62 -13.83 -7.16
CA LEU A 530 -2.48 -13.39 -7.95
C LEU A 530 -2.08 -14.50 -8.91
N LYS A 531 -2.14 -14.23 -10.22
CA LYS A 531 -1.82 -15.21 -11.27
C LYS A 531 -0.51 -14.93 -11.97
N ARG A 532 -0.14 -13.66 -12.15
CA ARG A 532 1.13 -13.26 -12.76
C ARG A 532 1.72 -12.06 -12.07
N VAL A 533 3.04 -11.96 -12.16
CA VAL A 533 3.84 -10.78 -11.88
C VAL A 533 4.51 -10.39 -13.18
N VAL A 534 4.33 -9.14 -13.58
CA VAL A 534 5.01 -8.55 -14.73
C VAL A 534 6.11 -7.67 -14.18
N VAL A 535 7.32 -7.87 -14.69
CA VAL A 535 8.47 -7.03 -14.39
C VAL A 535 8.93 -6.41 -15.69
N ALA A 536 9.18 -5.10 -15.69
CA ALA A 536 9.80 -4.43 -16.83
C ALA A 536 11.13 -3.81 -16.42
N TYR A 537 12.16 -4.04 -17.23
CA TYR A 537 13.47 -3.44 -17.08
C TYR A 537 14.00 -3.05 -18.45
N GLN A 538 14.18 -1.74 -18.65
CA GLN A 538 14.58 -1.17 -19.94
C GLN A 538 13.60 -1.55 -21.05
N ASN A 539 14.05 -2.35 -22.03
CA ASN A 539 13.26 -2.84 -23.16
C ASN A 539 12.78 -4.29 -22.96
N LYS A 540 13.11 -4.91 -21.82
CA LYS A 540 12.73 -6.29 -21.51
C LYS A 540 11.51 -6.30 -20.60
N ILE A 541 10.60 -7.22 -20.87
CA ILE A 541 9.46 -7.54 -20.02
C ILE A 541 9.60 -9.02 -19.66
N GLY A 542 9.56 -9.32 -18.37
CA GLY A 542 9.49 -10.68 -17.85
C GLY A 542 8.15 -10.90 -17.16
N VAL A 543 7.63 -12.11 -17.28
CA VAL A 543 6.32 -12.53 -16.86
C VAL A 543 6.45 -13.87 -16.15
N GLY A 544 6.05 -13.91 -14.89
CA GLY A 544 6.15 -15.14 -14.09
C GLY A 544 4.94 -15.33 -13.20
N PRO A 545 4.69 -16.55 -12.69
CA PRO A 545 3.68 -16.77 -11.65
C PRO A 545 4.08 -16.15 -10.31
N ASN A 546 5.35 -15.84 -10.11
CA ASN A 546 5.86 -15.07 -8.97
C ASN A 546 6.96 -14.09 -9.41
N LEU A 547 7.42 -13.26 -8.47
CA LEU A 547 8.42 -12.22 -8.73
C LEU A 547 9.77 -12.79 -9.21
N ASN A 548 10.23 -13.91 -8.64
CA ASN A 548 11.53 -14.48 -8.98
C ASN A 548 11.51 -15.01 -10.42
N ASP A 549 10.46 -15.74 -10.80
CA ASP A 549 10.32 -16.26 -12.17
C ASP A 549 10.28 -15.11 -13.20
N ALA A 550 9.57 -14.01 -12.89
CA ALA A 550 9.53 -12.83 -13.76
C ALA A 550 10.88 -12.11 -13.87
N LEU A 551 11.66 -12.09 -12.79
CA LEU A 551 13.03 -11.54 -12.78
C LEU A 551 13.99 -12.45 -13.55
N ASP A 552 13.86 -13.76 -13.41
CA ASP A 552 14.71 -14.76 -14.08
C ASP A 552 14.52 -14.73 -15.60
N GLU A 553 13.32 -14.42 -16.11
CA GLU A 553 13.12 -14.22 -17.54
C GLU A 553 13.92 -13.01 -18.10
N ILE A 554 14.11 -11.96 -17.29
CA ILE A 554 14.83 -10.74 -17.69
C ILE A 554 16.35 -10.92 -17.52
N PHE A 555 16.75 -11.47 -16.37
CA PHE A 555 18.14 -11.47 -15.88
C PHE A 555 18.79 -12.86 -15.89
N GLY A 556 18.02 -13.94 -15.77
CA GLY A 556 18.47 -15.33 -15.73
C GLY A 556 18.90 -15.91 -17.09
N GLY A 557 18.94 -15.08 -18.13
CA GLY A 557 19.29 -15.42 -19.51
C GLY A 557 20.75 -15.84 -19.78
N THR A 558 21.27 -16.81 -19.01
CA THR A 558 22.26 -17.78 -19.54
C THR A 558 21.60 -19.08 -20.02
N HIS A 559 20.26 -19.18 -20.01
CA HIS A 559 19.52 -20.31 -20.60
C HIS A 559 18.20 -19.88 -21.26
N ALA A 560 18.28 -19.15 -22.37
CA ALA A 560 17.24 -19.11 -23.41
C ALA A 560 17.69 -18.21 -24.58
N GLN A 561 18.67 -18.68 -25.37
CA GLN A 561 18.67 -18.32 -26.78
C GLN A 561 17.77 -19.32 -27.51
N THR A 562 16.58 -18.88 -27.88
CA THR A 562 15.82 -19.48 -28.98
C THR A 562 16.58 -19.21 -30.27
N GLN A 563 17.52 -20.10 -30.60
CA GLN A 563 17.92 -20.30 -31.99
C GLN A 563 16.90 -21.24 -32.62
N ALA A 564 16.19 -20.76 -33.65
CA ALA A 564 15.66 -21.65 -34.67
C ALA A 564 16.83 -22.42 -35.33
N PRO A 565 16.62 -23.68 -35.74
CA PRO A 565 17.70 -24.65 -35.88
C PRO A 565 18.60 -24.36 -37.10
N PRO A 566 19.92 -24.58 -36.94
CA PRO A 566 20.66 -25.33 -37.93
C PRO A 566 21.30 -26.57 -37.30
N ALA A 567 20.96 -27.72 -37.90
CA ALA A 567 21.69 -28.99 -37.93
C ALA A 567 22.57 -29.39 -36.72
N VAL A 568 22.08 -30.36 -35.96
CA VAL A 568 22.87 -31.10 -34.96
C VAL A 568 23.94 -31.95 -35.65
N LYS A 569 25.21 -31.67 -35.33
CA LYS A 569 26.26 -32.70 -35.19
C LYS A 569 26.81 -32.61 -33.76
N ALA A 570 26.80 -33.76 -33.11
CA ALA A 570 26.99 -33.98 -31.68
C ALA A 570 28.45 -34.07 -31.24
N ALA A 571 28.72 -33.73 -29.96
CA ALA A 571 29.62 -34.44 -29.04
C ALA A 571 29.45 -33.83 -27.62
N GLN A 572 28.69 -34.50 -26.75
CA GLN A 572 29.13 -35.34 -25.61
C GLN A 572 29.36 -34.59 -24.27
N PRO A 573 28.49 -34.80 -23.27
CA PRO A 573 28.74 -34.46 -21.86
C PRO A 573 29.49 -35.59 -21.12
N LEU A 574 30.09 -35.20 -19.99
CA LEU A 574 30.84 -36.04 -19.06
C LEU A 574 29.96 -36.93 -18.18
N LYS A 575 30.55 -38.07 -17.81
CA LYS A 575 30.01 -39.28 -17.18
C LYS A 575 29.44 -39.10 -15.76
N THR A 576 28.20 -39.55 -15.60
CA THR A 576 27.65 -40.26 -14.42
C THR A 576 27.19 -41.64 -14.91
N PRO A 577 27.11 -42.69 -14.07
CA PRO A 577 26.77 -44.05 -14.53
C PRO A 577 25.40 -44.03 -15.21
N ASP A 578 25.39 -44.44 -16.46
CA ASP A 578 24.40 -43.96 -17.42
C ASP A 578 23.13 -44.81 -17.38
N ILE A 579 22.14 -44.36 -16.60
CA ILE A 579 20.75 -44.84 -16.66
C ILE A 579 20.26 -44.80 -18.11
N GLN A 580 20.71 -43.82 -18.91
CA GLN A 580 20.41 -43.73 -20.33
C GLN A 580 21.04 -44.88 -21.13
N GLU A 581 22.23 -45.36 -20.76
CA GLU A 581 22.91 -46.50 -21.41
C GLU A 581 22.21 -47.80 -21.10
N LEU A 582 21.75 -48.01 -19.85
CA LEU A 582 20.92 -49.16 -19.50
C LEU A 582 19.56 -49.13 -20.22
N ILE A 583 18.92 -47.96 -20.34
CA ILE A 583 17.67 -47.80 -21.11
C ILE A 583 17.91 -48.09 -22.59
N ASN A 584 18.99 -47.56 -23.17
CA ASN A 584 19.33 -47.79 -24.58
C ASN A 584 19.65 -49.27 -24.84
N GLN A 585 20.38 -49.92 -23.92
CA GLN A 585 20.72 -51.33 -24.04
C GLN A 585 19.48 -52.22 -23.89
N ALA A 586 18.53 -51.86 -23.02
CA ALA A 586 17.25 -52.55 -22.90
C ALA A 586 16.43 -52.44 -24.20
N VAL A 587 16.37 -51.25 -24.81
CA VAL A 587 15.66 -51.06 -26.08
C VAL A 587 16.31 -51.85 -27.22
N ILE A 588 17.64 -51.89 -27.28
CA ILE A 588 18.39 -52.69 -28.26
C ILE A 588 18.11 -54.19 -28.07
N ASP A 589 18.29 -54.71 -26.85
CA ASP A 589 18.10 -56.14 -26.57
C ASP A 589 16.64 -56.57 -26.81
N PHE A 590 15.65 -55.70 -26.53
CA PHE A 590 14.25 -55.95 -26.87
C PHE A 590 14.02 -56.02 -28.38
N ASN A 591 14.51 -55.04 -29.14
CA ASN A 591 14.31 -55.00 -30.59
C ASN A 591 15.02 -56.18 -31.27
N THR A 592 16.25 -56.51 -30.86
CA THR A 592 16.98 -57.67 -31.37
C THR A 592 16.28 -58.99 -31.00
N ALA A 593 15.71 -59.10 -29.81
CA ALA A 593 14.88 -60.25 -29.46
C ALA A 593 13.68 -60.38 -30.43
N GLN A 594 12.97 -59.29 -30.72
CA GLN A 594 11.84 -59.31 -31.67
C GLN A 594 12.26 -59.66 -33.09
N GLU A 595 13.43 -59.22 -33.54
CA GLU A 595 13.99 -59.63 -34.85
C GLU A 595 14.32 -61.12 -34.90
N LYS A 596 14.94 -61.66 -33.83
CA LYS A 596 15.24 -63.09 -33.72
C LYS A 596 13.98 -63.96 -33.69
N LEU A 597 12.94 -63.49 -33.01
CA LEU A 597 11.63 -64.15 -32.99
C LEU A 597 11.00 -64.17 -34.40
N ARG A 598 11.06 -63.04 -35.13
CA ARG A 598 10.55 -62.94 -36.51
C ARG A 598 11.34 -63.81 -37.50
N ALA A 599 12.63 -64.02 -37.23
CA ALA A 599 13.50 -64.91 -38.01
C ALA A 599 13.36 -66.40 -37.63
N GLY A 600 12.50 -66.75 -36.65
CA GLY A 600 12.30 -68.13 -36.19
C GLY A 600 13.42 -68.69 -35.31
N ASP A 601 14.35 -67.85 -34.86
CA ASP A 601 15.47 -68.21 -33.98
C ASP A 601 15.04 -68.08 -32.50
N PHE A 602 14.35 -69.11 -32.01
CA PHE A 602 13.82 -69.16 -30.64
C PHE A 602 14.93 -69.22 -29.57
N ALA A 603 16.10 -69.78 -29.89
CA ALA A 603 17.23 -69.83 -28.98
C ALA A 603 17.82 -68.42 -28.78
N GLY A 604 18.07 -67.70 -29.89
CA GLY A 604 18.51 -66.31 -29.86
C GLY A 604 17.50 -65.39 -29.17
N TYR A 605 16.21 -65.55 -29.44
CA TYR A 605 15.15 -64.82 -28.73
C TYR A 605 15.23 -65.02 -27.20
N GLY A 606 15.42 -66.27 -26.75
CA GLY A 606 15.53 -66.59 -25.32
C GLY A 606 16.75 -65.96 -24.64
N GLU A 607 17.89 -65.85 -25.32
CA GLU A 607 19.10 -65.22 -24.77
C GLU A 607 18.95 -63.71 -24.60
N TYR A 608 18.49 -63.00 -25.64
CA TYR A 608 18.32 -61.55 -25.56
C TYR A 608 17.22 -61.15 -24.57
N ASN A 609 16.18 -61.97 -24.42
CA ASN A 609 15.12 -61.69 -23.44
C ASN A 609 15.60 -61.90 -21.98
N LYS A 610 16.52 -62.84 -21.73
CA LYS A 610 17.18 -62.97 -20.41
C LYS A 610 18.08 -61.77 -20.13
N ARG A 611 18.79 -61.28 -21.14
CA ARG A 611 19.68 -60.12 -21.05
C ARG A 611 18.91 -58.84 -20.75
N LEU A 612 17.78 -58.64 -21.45
CA LEU A 612 16.81 -57.58 -21.17
C LEU A 612 16.29 -57.62 -19.73
N ARG A 613 15.89 -58.80 -19.24
CA ARG A 613 15.41 -58.95 -17.86
C ARG A 613 16.48 -58.54 -16.84
N LYS A 614 17.74 -58.90 -17.07
CA LYS A 614 18.86 -58.51 -16.20
C LYS A 614 19.05 -56.98 -16.18
N ILE A 615 19.03 -56.34 -17.35
CA ILE A 615 19.16 -54.87 -17.47
C ILE A 615 18.00 -54.15 -16.77
N LEU A 616 16.77 -54.68 -16.85
CA LEU A 616 15.62 -54.10 -16.15
C LEU A 616 15.72 -54.24 -14.63
N MET A 617 16.35 -55.31 -14.12
CA MET A 617 16.66 -55.46 -12.70
C MET A 617 17.74 -54.47 -12.25
N ASP A 618 18.80 -54.31 -13.04
CA ASP A 618 19.87 -53.33 -12.78
C ASP A 618 19.33 -51.87 -12.84
N LEU A 619 18.34 -51.61 -13.70
CA LEU A 619 17.58 -50.34 -13.76
C LEU A 619 16.70 -50.12 -12.53
N GLN A 620 16.11 -51.18 -11.98
CA GLN A 620 15.29 -51.08 -10.78
C GLN A 620 16.16 -50.82 -9.53
N GLU A 621 17.31 -51.48 -9.42
CA GLU A 621 18.28 -51.27 -8.32
C GLU A 621 18.98 -49.90 -8.39
N SER A 622 18.96 -49.20 -9.53
CA SER A 622 19.52 -47.85 -9.67
C SER A 622 18.51 -46.73 -9.39
N ILE A 623 17.25 -47.08 -9.13
CA ILE A 623 16.14 -46.16 -8.79
C ILE A 623 15.73 -46.28 -7.31
N GLU A 624 16.00 -47.42 -6.64
CA GLU A 624 15.96 -47.57 -5.17
C GLU A 624 17.24 -47.06 -4.50
#